data_AF-A0AAN6E7U5-F1
#
_entry.id   AF-A0AAN6E7U5-F1
#
_cell.length_a   1.000
_cell.length_b   1.000
_cell.length_c   1.000
_cell.angle_alpha   90.00
_cell.angle_beta   90.00
_cell.angle_gamma   90.00
#
_symmetry.space_group_name_H-M   'P 1'
#
loop_
_entity.id
_entity.type
_entity.pdbx_description
1 polymer ?
#
loop_
_entity_poly.entity_id
_entity_poly.type
_entity_poly.pdbx_seq_one_letter_code
_entity_poly.pdbx_strand_id
1 'polypeptide(L)'
;MQSRYDFSRMGPALFFMLCAVVLVGFVQIFLPFNRTFDLIMAVITALLFCGYILYDTHMIMNRLSPDEYIFASISLYLDVVNLFLAILRILGDQD
;
A
#
# COMPACT_ATOMS: atom_id res chain seq x y z
N MET A 1 17.13 -9.96 13.54
CA MET A 1 16.35 -11.21 13.35
C MET A 1 15.91 -11.25 11.89
N GLN A 2 16.68 -11.91 11.04
CA GLN A 2 16.47 -11.95 9.60
C GLN A 2 15.39 -13.00 9.31
N SER A 3 14.21 -12.60 8.81
CA SER A 3 13.20 -13.58 8.41
C SER A 3 13.76 -14.41 7.24
N ARG A 4 13.61 -15.73 7.33
CA ARG A 4 13.98 -16.69 6.27
C ARG A 4 12.97 -16.72 5.11
N TYR A 5 12.06 -15.75 5.07
CA TYR A 5 10.98 -15.71 4.10
C TYR A 5 11.35 -14.76 2.96
N ASP A 6 11.47 -15.31 1.75
CA ASP A 6 11.77 -14.55 0.53
C ASP A 6 10.53 -13.76 0.10
N PHE A 7 10.44 -12.52 0.57
CA PHE A 7 9.39 -11.59 0.15
C PHE A 7 9.54 -11.13 -1.30
N SER A 8 10.64 -11.48 -1.99
CA SER A 8 10.87 -11.14 -3.40
C SER A 8 9.74 -11.57 -4.34
N ARG A 9 8.94 -12.58 -3.97
CA ARG A 9 7.78 -13.05 -4.76
C ARG A 9 6.50 -12.25 -4.53
N MET A 10 6.47 -11.35 -3.53
CA MET A 10 5.30 -10.52 -3.25
C MET A 10 5.18 -9.31 -4.19
N GLY A 11 6.28 -8.88 -4.81
CA GLY A 11 6.29 -7.70 -5.70
C GLY A 11 5.22 -7.73 -6.79
N PRO A 12 5.12 -8.78 -7.63
CA PRO A 12 4.09 -8.84 -8.69
C PRO A 12 2.66 -8.84 -8.17
N ALA A 13 2.41 -9.50 -7.04
CA ALA A 13 1.08 -9.57 -6.44
C ALA A 13 0.64 -8.21 -5.86
N LEU A 14 1.56 -7.53 -5.16
CA LEU A 14 1.33 -6.17 -4.64
C LEU A 14 1.09 -5.18 -5.78
N PHE A 15 1.88 -5.26 -6.85
CA PHE A 15 1.69 -4.42 -8.04
C PHE A 15 0.33 -4.60 -8.69
N PHE A 16 -0.13 -5.85 -8.86
CA PHE A 16 -1.45 -6.12 -9.43
C PHE A 16 -2.58 -5.58 -8.53
N MET A 17 -2.46 -5.76 -7.21
CA MET A 17 -3.44 -5.20 -6.26
C MET A 17 -3.45 -3.68 -6.27
N LEU A 18 -2.28 -3.03 -6.38
CA LEU A 18 -2.19 -1.58 -6.50
C LEU A 18 -2.91 -1.07 -7.75
N CYS A 19 -2.66 -1.70 -8.92
CA CYS A 19 -3.37 -1.37 -10.14
C CYS A 19 -4.89 -1.54 -9.98
N ALA A 20 -5.35 -2.61 -9.33
CA ALA A 20 -6.78 -2.83 -9.09
C ALA A 20 -7.39 -1.73 -8.21
N VAL A 21 -6.74 -1.35 -7.10
CA VAL A 21 -7.21 -0.27 -6.22
C VAL A 21 -7.26 1.06 -6.96
N VAL A 22 -6.25 1.38 -7.77
CA VAL A 22 -6.22 2.60 -8.58
C VAL A 22 -7.35 2.62 -9.60
N LEU A 23 -7.61 1.50 -10.30
CA LEU A 23 -8.71 1.40 -11.27
C LEU A 23 -10.07 1.57 -10.60
N VAL A 24 -10.30 0.92 -9.45
CA VAL A 24 -11.55 1.07 -8.69
C VAL A 24 -11.72 2.50 -8.19
N GLY A 25 -10.65 3.11 -7.67
CA GLY A 25 -10.66 4.52 -7.24
C GLY A 25 -10.98 5.47 -8.40
N PHE A 26 -10.47 5.19 -9.60
CA PHE A 26 -10.79 5.97 -10.79
C PHE A 26 -12.27 5.83 -11.21
N VAL A 27 -12.80 4.60 -11.19
CA VAL A 27 -14.24 4.36 -11.48
C VAL A 27 -15.12 5.06 -10.45
N GLN A 28 -14.72 5.06 -9.18
CA GLN A 28 -15.46 5.69 -8.09
C GLN A 28 -15.64 7.21 -8.27
N ILE A 29 -14.73 7.88 -8.99
CA ILE A 29 -14.87 9.32 -9.32
C ILE A 29 -16.10 9.57 -10.21
N PHE A 30 -16.39 8.66 -11.14
CA PHE A 30 -17.53 8.79 -12.06
C PHE A 30 -18.82 8.17 -11.50
N LEU A 31 -18.68 7.08 -10.74
CA LEU A 31 -19.80 6.34 -10.15
C LEU A 31 -19.58 6.22 -8.64
N PRO A 32 -20.09 7.18 -7.84
CA PRO A 32 -19.98 7.08 -6.39
C PRO A 32 -20.74 5.86 -5.88
N PHE A 33 -20.04 4.99 -5.14
CA PHE A 33 -20.60 3.78 -4.55
C PHE A 33 -21.17 4.07 -3.14
N ASN A 34 -21.80 3.05 -2.55
CA ASN A 34 -22.34 3.13 -1.21
C ASN A 34 -21.24 3.21 -0.15
N ARG A 35 -21.55 3.84 0.98
CA ARG A 35 -20.66 4.00 2.14
C ARG A 35 -19.94 2.71 2.59
N THR A 36 -20.65 1.59 2.64
CA THR A 36 -20.06 0.29 3.00
C THR A 36 -18.97 -0.17 2.03
N PHE A 37 -19.11 0.14 0.74
CA PHE A 37 -18.11 -0.20 -0.27
C PHE A 37 -16.83 0.63 -0.05
N ASP A 38 -16.99 1.92 0.28
CA ASP A 38 -15.87 2.81 0.58
C ASP A 38 -15.06 2.33 1.79
N LEU A 39 -15.74 1.87 2.85
CA LEU A 39 -15.10 1.26 4.01
C LEU A 39 -14.29 0.01 3.63
N ILE A 40 -14.90 -0.90 2.88
CA ILE A 40 -14.24 -2.14 2.44
C ILE A 40 -12.99 -1.79 1.60
N MET A 41 -13.13 -0.85 0.67
CA MET A 41 -12.02 -0.39 -0.16
C MET A 41 -10.92 0.28 0.67
N ALA A 42 -11.26 1.06 1.68
CA ALA A 42 -10.29 1.66 2.59
C ALA A 42 -9.53 0.60 3.40
N VAL A 43 -10.21 -0.44 3.89
CA VAL A 43 -9.56 -1.58 4.58
C VAL A 43 -8.61 -2.35 3.66
N ILE A 44 -9.04 -2.64 2.42
CA ILE A 44 -8.20 -3.31 1.42
C ILE A 44 -6.95 -2.46 1.12
N THR A 45 -7.14 -1.15 0.95
CA THR A 45 -6.05 -0.20 0.69
C THR A 45 -5.06 -0.16 1.85
N ALA A 46 -5.54 -0.15 3.10
CA ALA A 46 -4.69 -0.19 4.28
C ALA A 46 -3.86 -1.50 4.35
N LEU A 47 -4.48 -2.66 4.11
CA LEU A 47 -3.78 -3.94 4.08
C LEU A 47 -2.73 -4.00 2.96
N LEU A 48 -3.04 -3.43 1.80
CA LEU A 48 -2.11 -3.35 0.67
C LEU A 48 -0.85 -2.54 1.02
N PHE A 49 -1.02 -1.34 1.59
CA PHE A 49 0.13 -0.50 1.96
C PHE A 49 0.91 -1.06 3.15
N CYS A 50 0.27 -1.76 4.09
CA CYS A 50 0.98 -2.58 5.08
C CYS A 50 1.88 -3.64 4.42
N GLY A 51 1.37 -4.30 3.36
CA GLY A 51 2.15 -5.27 2.58
C GLY A 51 3.33 -4.63 1.85
N TYR A 52 3.13 -3.45 1.25
CA TYR A 52 4.21 -2.69 0.61
C TYR A 52 5.29 -2.25 1.60
N ILE A 53 4.94 -1.74 2.79
CA ILE A 53 5.92 -1.38 3.83
C ILE A 53 6.80 -2.58 4.19
N LEU A 54 6.21 -3.77 4.36
CA LEU A 54 6.97 -4.99 4.65
C LEU A 54 7.91 -5.37 3.50
N TYR A 55 7.44 -5.26 2.26
CA TYR A 55 8.22 -5.58 1.06
C TYR A 55 9.38 -4.60 0.86
N ASP A 56 9.10 -3.30 0.90
CA ASP A 56 10.09 -2.23 0.69
C ASP A 56 11.12 -2.22 1.82
N THR A 57 10.70 -2.39 3.07
CA THR A 57 11.64 -2.52 4.20
C THR A 57 12.57 -3.71 4.03
N HIS A 58 12.05 -4.86 3.57
CA HIS A 58 12.86 -6.04 3.33
C HIS A 58 13.87 -5.83 2.20
N MET A 59 13.48 -5.13 1.11
CA MET A 59 14.41 -4.76 0.04
C MET A 59 15.50 -3.81 0.52
N ILE A 60 15.14 -2.76 1.26
CA ILE A 60 16.09 -1.79 1.83
C ILE A 60 17.12 -2.47 2.73
N MET A 61 16.68 -3.41 3.57
CA MET A 61 17.57 -4.11 4.50
C MET A 61 18.52 -5.11 3.82
N ASN A 62 18.13 -5.72 2.71
CA ASN A 62 18.85 -6.86 2.12
C ASN A 62 19.55 -6.58 0.78
N ARG A 63 19.19 -5.52 0.06
CA ARG A 63 19.57 -5.38 -1.36
C ARG A 63 20.03 -3.98 -1.78
N LEU A 64 20.02 -2.97 -0.90
CA LEU A 64 20.16 -1.59 -1.35
C LEU A 64 21.61 -1.08 -1.45
N SER A 65 21.93 -0.54 -2.63
CA SER A 65 23.15 0.21 -2.91
C SER A 65 23.03 1.65 -2.33
N PRO A 66 24.13 2.34 -1.97
CA PRO A 66 24.09 3.73 -1.49
C PRO A 66 23.29 4.69 -2.38
N ASP A 67 23.33 4.48 -3.70
CA ASP A 67 22.69 5.34 -4.71
C ASP A 67 21.15 5.17 -4.77
N GLU A 68 20.62 4.07 -4.25
CA GLU A 68 19.19 3.72 -4.33
C GLU A 68 18.43 4.09 -3.04
N TYR A 69 19.13 4.48 -1.97
CA TYR A 69 18.53 4.82 -0.67
C TYR A 69 17.53 5.95 -0.73
N ILE A 70 17.78 6.97 -1.56
CA ILE A 70 16.87 8.11 -1.70
C ILE A 70 15.53 7.64 -2.27
N PHE A 71 15.57 6.84 -3.35
CA PHE A 71 14.36 6.31 -3.97
C PHE A 71 13.58 5.40 -3.04
N ALA A 72 14.27 4.48 -2.36
CA ALA A 72 13.59 3.57 -1.45
C ALA A 72 12.98 4.29 -0.23
N SER A 73 13.60 5.38 0.24
CA SER A 73 13.03 6.22 1.29
C SER A 73 11.78 6.96 0.82
N ILE A 74 11.76 7.42 -0.43
CA ILE A 74 10.58 8.05 -1.04
C ILE A 74 9.44 7.04 -1.17
N SER A 75 9.71 5.83 -1.67
CA SER A 75 8.68 4.77 -1.78
C SER A 75 8.07 4.44 -0.42
N LEU A 76 8.92 4.19 0.59
CA LEU A 76 8.46 3.88 1.94
C LEU A 76 7.68 5.03 2.58
N TYR A 77 8.06 6.28 2.31
CA TYR A 77 7.28 7.45 2.71
C TYR A 77 5.89 7.46 2.09
N LEU A 78 5.78 7.19 0.78
CA LEU A 78 4.49 7.13 0.08
C LEU A 78 3.60 6.03 0.65
N ASP A 79 4.16 4.85 0.96
CA ASP A 79 3.38 3.76 1.55
C ASP A 79 2.80 4.14 2.91
N VAL A 80 3.60 4.77 3.78
CA VAL A 80 3.16 5.23 5.10
C VAL A 80 2.07 6.30 4.98
N VAL A 81 2.23 7.27 4.08
CA VAL A 81 1.22 8.31 3.85
C VAL A 81 -0.08 7.71 3.34
N ASN A 82 -0.03 6.79 2.38
CA ASN A 82 -1.24 6.17 1.85
C ASN A 82 -1.93 5.27 2.87
N LEU A 83 -1.18 4.54 3.69
CA LEU A 83 -1.72 3.78 4.83
C LEU A 83 -2.43 4.71 5.81
N PHE A 84 -1.82 5.84 6.15
CA PHE A 84 -2.41 6.83 7.04
C PHE A 84 -3.73 7.39 6.48
N LEU A 85 -3.76 7.76 5.19
CA LEU A 85 -4.99 8.22 4.53
C LEU A 85 -6.09 7.15 4.50
N ALA A 86 -5.71 5.89 4.26
CA ALA A 86 -6.66 4.78 4.31
C ALA A 86 -7.26 4.61 5.72
N ILE A 87 -6.44 4.70 6.77
CA ILE A 87 -6.89 4.66 8.17
C ILE A 87 -7.81 5.86 8.47
N LEU A 88 -7.45 7.06 8.03
CA LEU A 88 -8.32 8.24 8.20
C LEU A 88 -9.67 8.04 7.52
N ARG A 89 -9.71 7.40 6.34
CA ARG A 89 -10.97 7.11 5.66
C ARG A 89 -11.81 6.08 6.43
N ILE A 90 -11.19 5.06 7.03
CA ILE A 90 -11.87 4.07 7.88
C ILE A 90 -12.44 4.72 9.15
N LEU A 91 -11.72 5.67 9.74
CA LEU A 91 -12.12 6.36 10.97
C LEU A 91 -13.16 7.47 10.69
N GLY A 92 -12.94 8.27 9.66
CA GLY A 92 -13.84 9.37 9.27
C GLY A 92 -15.18 8.89 8.70
N ASP A 93 -15.26 7.64 8.27
CA ASP A 93 -16.52 7.01 7.89
C ASP A 93 -17.29 6.42 9.10
N GLN A 94 -17.04 6.89 10.32
CA GLN A 94 -17.85 6.51 11.51
C GLN A 94 -18.86 7.58 11.95
N ASP A 95 -18.93 8.72 11.26
CA ASP A 95 -19.88 9.83 11.53
C ASP A 95 -20.93 10.03 10.44
#